data_AF-A0A7V8BYN7-F1
#
_entry.id   AF-A0A7V8BYN7-F1
#
_cell.length_a   1.000
_cell.length_b   1.000
_cell.length_c   1.000
_cell.angle_alpha   90.00
_cell.angle_beta   90.00
_cell.angle_gamma   90.00
#
_symmetry.space_group_name_H-M   'P 1'
#
loop_
_entity.id
_entity.type
_entity.pdbx_description
1 polymer ?
#
loop_
_entity_poly.entity_id
_entity_poly.type
_entity_poly.pdbx_seq_one_letter_code
_entity_poly.pdbx_strand_id
1 'polypeptide(L)'
;MAPAPGSLGSRLRGTIAGALGILQTRLELLATEFQEEKLRLGSLLGYAAAAFFFLGFGAVMLALFLTVLLWDSHRLLALGVFAALFLAIGLSAALVALRIARQGSRLFAASIAELAQDREMLKPEHDAEAR
;
A
#
# COMPACT_ATOMS: atom_id res chain seq x y z
N MET A 1 -25.01 54.16 22.34
CA MET A 1 -25.34 52.77 22.72
C MET A 1 -24.25 51.88 22.12
N ALA A 2 -23.27 51.42 22.91
CA ALA A 2 -22.19 50.58 22.39
C ALA A 2 -22.66 49.12 22.26
N PRO A 3 -22.37 48.40 21.16
CA PRO A 3 -22.80 47.02 20.98
C PRO A 3 -22.09 46.08 21.95
N ALA A 4 -22.86 45.20 22.60
CA ALA A 4 -22.37 44.21 23.55
C ALA A 4 -21.31 43.29 22.92
N PRO A 5 -20.23 42.95 23.64
CA PRO A 5 -19.21 42.05 23.14
C PRO A 5 -19.81 40.64 23.00
N GLY A 6 -19.90 40.14 21.76
CA GLY A 6 -20.26 38.77 21.48
C GLY A 6 -19.42 37.81 22.34
N SER A 7 -20.09 36.97 23.11
CA SER A 7 -19.48 36.07 24.09
C SER A 7 -18.40 35.21 23.44
N LEU A 8 -17.30 34.95 24.17
CA LEU A 8 -16.15 34.15 23.73
C LEU A 8 -16.54 32.81 23.07
N GLY A 9 -17.65 32.21 23.53
CA GLY A 9 -18.20 30.97 22.95
C GLY A 9 -18.71 31.10 21.51
N SER A 10 -19.20 32.27 21.09
CA SER A 10 -19.60 32.51 19.70
C SER A 10 -18.40 32.58 18.74
N ARG A 11 -17.28 33.16 19.21
CA ARG A 11 -16.02 33.19 18.46
C ARG A 11 -15.44 31.79 18.31
N LEU A 12 -15.42 31.00 19.39
CA LEU A 12 -14.97 29.60 19.39
C LEU A 12 -15.79 28.74 18.41
N ARG A 13 -17.12 28.87 18.42
CA ARG A 13 -18.00 28.18 17.47
C ARG A 13 -17.73 28.58 16.02
N GLY A 14 -17.48 29.86 15.75
CA GLY A 14 -17.11 30.34 14.42
C GLY A 14 -15.78 29.73 13.92
N THR A 15 -14.76 29.66 14.78
CA THR A 15 -13.48 29.01 14.45
C THR A 15 -13.61 27.51 14.23
N ILE A 16 -14.42 26.81 15.03
CA ILE A 16 -14.68 25.37 14.85
C ILE A 16 -15.45 25.12 13.55
N ALA A 17 -16.45 25.93 13.24
CA ALA A 17 -17.19 25.82 11.98
C ALA A 17 -16.30 26.09 10.75
N GLY A 18 -15.41 27.09 10.84
CA GLY A 18 -14.41 27.35 9.80
C GLY A 18 -13.40 26.22 9.64
N ALA A 19 -12.90 25.66 10.75
CA ALA A 19 -11.97 24.53 10.74
C ALA A 19 -12.63 23.26 10.16
N LEU A 20 -13.89 22.98 10.50
CA LEU A 20 -14.66 21.87 9.95
C LEU A 20 -14.89 22.04 8.44
N GLY A 21 -15.19 23.25 7.97
CA GLY A 21 -15.32 23.53 6.53
C GLY A 21 -14.00 23.27 5.78
N ILE A 22 -12.87 23.76 6.31
CA ILE A 22 -11.54 23.53 5.71
C ILE A 22 -11.19 22.04 5.70
N LEU A 23 -11.48 21.31 6.78
CA LEU A 23 -11.24 19.88 6.89
C LEU A 23 -12.09 19.10 5.87
N GLN A 24 -13.37 19.47 5.72
CA GLN A 24 -14.27 18.85 4.76
C GLN A 24 -13.73 18.99 3.33
N THR A 25 -13.33 20.19 2.92
CA THR A 25 -12.78 20.42 1.57
C THR A 25 -11.49 19.64 1.33
N ARG A 26 -10.61 19.54 2.34
CA ARG A 26 -9.37 18.74 2.23
C ARG A 26 -9.66 17.24 2.17
N LEU A 27 -10.62 16.74 2.93
CA LEU A 27 -11.03 15.34 2.87
C LEU A 27 -11.67 15.00 1.52
N GLU A 28 -12.42 15.93 0.93
CA GLU A 28 -13.03 15.77 -0.39
C GLU A 28 -11.97 15.72 -1.50
N LEU A 29 -10.92 16.55 -1.40
CA LEU A 29 -9.76 16.49 -2.29
C LEU A 29 -8.95 15.19 -2.08
N LEU A 30 -8.62 14.84 -0.83
CA LEU A 30 -7.88 13.61 -0.51
C LEU A 30 -8.64 12.34 -0.94
N ALA A 31 -9.96 12.32 -0.80
CA ALA A 31 -10.79 11.20 -1.23
C ALA A 31 -10.74 11.04 -2.76
N THR A 32 -10.80 12.15 -3.50
CA THR A 32 -10.71 12.17 -4.96
C THR A 32 -9.31 11.75 -5.44
N GLU A 33 -8.26 12.35 -4.88
CA GLU A 33 -6.86 11.99 -5.18
C GLU A 33 -6.56 10.52 -4.88
N PHE A 34 -7.10 9.99 -3.77
CA PHE A 34 -6.96 8.57 -3.43
C PHE A 34 -7.66 7.65 -4.44
N GLN A 35 -8.81 8.04 -5.00
CA GLN A 35 -9.47 7.25 -6.05
C GLN A 35 -8.65 7.25 -7.34
N GLU A 36 -8.11 8.40 -7.74
CA GLU A 36 -7.24 8.51 -8.91
C GLU A 36 -5.96 7.67 -8.76
N GLU A 37 -5.27 7.79 -7.61
CA GLU A 37 -4.04 7.03 -7.37
C GLU A 37 -4.33 5.52 -7.26
N LYS A 38 -5.49 5.11 -6.73
CA LYS A 38 -5.88 3.69 -6.74
C LYS A 38 -6.10 3.14 -8.14
N LEU A 39 -6.74 3.89 -9.04
CA LEU A 39 -6.90 3.49 -10.44
C LEU A 39 -5.54 3.41 -11.14
N ARG A 40 -4.67 4.38 -10.88
CA ARG A 40 -3.31 4.42 -11.42
C ARG A 40 -2.45 3.25 -10.94
N LEU A 41 -2.44 2.99 -9.63
CA LEU A 41 -1.77 1.84 -9.02
C LEU A 41 -2.36 0.52 -9.52
N GLY A 42 -3.68 0.42 -9.65
CA GLY A 42 -4.35 -0.76 -10.20
C GLY A 42 -3.93 -1.03 -11.65
N SER A 43 -3.89 0.01 -12.48
CA SER A 43 -3.40 -0.07 -13.87
C SER A 43 -1.93 -0.48 -13.91
N LEU A 44 -1.07 0.17 -13.11
CA LEU A 44 0.35 -0.16 -13.03
C LEU A 44 0.58 -1.60 -12.58
N LEU A 45 -0.17 -2.07 -11.58
CA LEU A 45 -0.14 -3.47 -11.13
C LEU A 45 -0.61 -4.43 -12.22
N GLY A 46 -1.64 -4.06 -12.98
CA GLY A 46 -2.10 -4.82 -14.14
C GLY A 46 -1.02 -4.96 -15.21
N TYR A 47 -0.38 -3.85 -15.60
CA TYR A 47 0.73 -3.87 -16.54
C TYR A 47 1.95 -4.61 -16.00
N ALA A 48 2.28 -4.46 -14.71
CA ALA A 48 3.37 -5.19 -14.07
C ALA A 48 3.10 -6.71 -14.05
N ALA A 49 1.87 -7.12 -13.75
CA ALA A 49 1.47 -8.53 -13.78
C ALA A 49 1.53 -9.10 -15.20
N ALA A 50 1.03 -8.36 -16.19
CA ALA A 50 1.13 -8.75 -17.60
C ALA A 50 2.59 -8.87 -18.05
N ALA A 51 3.42 -7.87 -17.77
CA ALA A 51 4.84 -7.88 -18.10
C ALA A 51 5.58 -9.05 -17.43
N PHE A 52 5.34 -9.29 -16.14
CA PHE A 52 5.93 -10.41 -15.41
C PHE A 52 5.51 -11.76 -16.02
N PHE A 53 4.24 -11.91 -16.38
CA PHE A 53 3.73 -13.12 -17.03
C PHE A 53 4.38 -13.36 -18.39
N PHE A 54 4.38 -12.36 -19.28
CA PHE A 54 4.96 -12.48 -20.62
C PHE A 54 6.47 -12.70 -20.59
N LEU A 55 7.20 -11.99 -19.70
CA LEU A 55 8.64 -12.20 -19.54
C LEU A 55 8.96 -13.59 -18.95
N GLY A 56 8.22 -14.03 -17.93
CA GLY A 56 8.38 -15.36 -17.36
C GLY A 56 8.11 -16.46 -18.39
N PHE A 57 7.01 -16.33 -19.14
CA PHE A 57 6.68 -17.26 -20.21
C PHE A 57 7.72 -17.25 -21.34
N GLY A 58 8.15 -16.07 -21.78
CA GLY A 58 9.20 -15.90 -22.79
C GLY A 58 10.53 -16.50 -22.36
N ALA A 59 10.90 -16.36 -21.07
CA ALA A 59 12.08 -17.01 -20.52
C ALA A 59 11.95 -18.54 -20.59
N VAL A 60 10.82 -19.12 -20.17
CA VAL A 60 10.59 -20.58 -20.26
C VAL A 60 10.71 -21.04 -21.72
N MET A 61 10.07 -20.34 -22.66
CA MET A 61 10.17 -20.65 -24.09
C MET A 61 11.62 -20.56 -24.60
N LEU A 62 12.38 -19.55 -24.18
CA LEU A 62 13.79 -19.41 -24.53
C LEU A 62 14.64 -20.55 -23.97
N ALA A 63 14.40 -20.96 -22.72
CA ALA A 63 15.06 -22.09 -22.10
C ALA A 63 14.77 -23.40 -22.85
N LEU A 64 13.51 -23.64 -23.23
CA LEU A 64 13.13 -24.78 -24.05
C LEU A 64 13.79 -24.72 -25.43
N PHE A 65 13.75 -23.57 -26.10
CA PHE A 65 14.39 -23.35 -27.39
C PHE A 65 15.89 -23.67 -27.33
N LEU A 66 16.61 -23.13 -26.33
CA LEU A 66 18.04 -23.40 -26.14
C LEU A 66 18.30 -24.86 -25.77
N THR A 67 17.43 -25.49 -24.99
CA THR A 67 17.54 -26.93 -24.67
C THR A 67 17.41 -27.78 -25.92
N VAL A 68 16.44 -27.47 -26.81
CA VAL A 68 16.25 -28.18 -28.08
C VAL A 68 17.40 -27.88 -29.04
N LEU A 69 17.86 -26.63 -29.11
CA LEU A 69 18.96 -26.21 -29.97
C LEU A 69 20.29 -26.89 -29.59
N LEU A 70 20.56 -27.07 -28.29
CA LEU A 70 21.77 -27.74 -27.78
C LEU A 70 21.59 -29.25 -27.53
N TRP A 71 20.46 -29.82 -27.97
CA TRP A 71 20.07 -31.19 -27.64
C TRP A 71 21.04 -32.24 -28.19
N ASP A 72 21.73 -32.03 -29.29
CA ASP A 72 22.57 -33.12 -29.83
C ASP A 72 23.88 -33.37 -29.09
N SER A 73 24.42 -32.38 -28.38
CA SER A 73 25.75 -32.53 -27.75
C SER A 73 25.70 -32.60 -26.22
N HIS A 74 24.79 -31.88 -25.56
CA HIS A 74 24.86 -31.68 -24.09
C HIS A 74 23.48 -31.60 -23.41
N ARG A 75 22.56 -32.53 -23.73
CA ARG A 75 21.16 -32.59 -23.24
C ARG A 75 21.01 -32.31 -21.75
N LEU A 76 21.77 -33.04 -20.92
CA LEU A 76 21.68 -32.96 -19.45
C LEU A 76 22.23 -31.65 -18.89
N LEU A 77 23.28 -31.10 -19.49
CA LEU A 77 23.85 -29.82 -19.06
C LEU A 77 22.92 -28.65 -19.41
N ALA A 78 22.36 -28.62 -20.63
CA ALA A 78 21.40 -27.58 -21.01
C ALA A 78 20.18 -27.60 -20.08
N LEU A 79 19.59 -28.78 -19.87
CA LEU A 79 18.45 -28.94 -18.97
C LEU A 79 18.80 -28.55 -17.52
N GLY A 80 19.96 -28.99 -17.01
CA GLY A 80 20.40 -28.72 -15.65
C GLY A 80 20.69 -27.25 -15.39
N VAL A 81 21.32 -26.55 -16.34
CA VAL A 81 21.60 -25.11 -16.22
C VAL A 81 20.31 -24.30 -16.21
N PHE A 82 19.38 -24.56 -17.14
CA PHE A 82 18.10 -23.85 -17.15
C PHE A 82 17.25 -24.19 -15.93
N ALA A 83 17.19 -25.45 -15.51
CA ALA A 83 16.47 -25.83 -14.30
C ALA A 83 17.02 -25.11 -13.06
N ALA A 84 18.34 -25.12 -12.86
CA ALA A 84 18.99 -24.44 -11.74
C ALA A 84 18.76 -22.93 -11.78
N LEU A 85 18.90 -22.30 -12.95
CA LEU A 85 18.70 -20.86 -13.13
C LEU A 85 17.25 -20.45 -12.82
N PHE A 86 16.26 -21.18 -13.33
CA PHE A 86 14.85 -20.89 -13.09
C PHE A 86 14.47 -21.11 -11.62
N LEU A 87 14.98 -22.17 -10.99
CA LEU A 87 14.75 -22.41 -9.56
C LEU A 87 15.41 -21.33 -8.69
N ALA A 88 16.63 -20.90 -9.01
CA ALA A 88 17.31 -19.85 -8.27
C ALA A 88 16.55 -18.50 -8.36
N ILE A 89 16.12 -18.13 -9.58
CA ILE A 89 15.32 -16.92 -9.79
C ILE A 89 13.99 -17.04 -9.05
N GLY A 90 13.26 -18.14 -9.21
CA GLY A 90 11.98 -18.36 -8.54
C GLY A 90 12.08 -18.33 -7.01
N LEU A 91 13.09 -18.98 -6.45
CA LEU A 91 13.33 -18.98 -5.00
C LEU A 91 13.69 -17.58 -4.49
N SER A 92 14.55 -16.84 -5.20
CA SER A 92 14.91 -15.47 -4.82
C SER A 92 13.69 -14.55 -4.83
N ALA A 93 12.85 -14.64 -5.87
CA ALA A 93 11.60 -13.88 -5.98
C ALA A 93 10.62 -14.25 -4.85
N ALA A 94 10.48 -15.54 -4.52
CA ALA A 94 9.63 -15.99 -3.41
C ALA A 94 10.11 -15.46 -2.05
N LEU A 95 11.42 -15.45 -1.80
CA LEU A 95 12.00 -14.91 -0.57
C LEU A 95 11.77 -13.40 -0.46
N VAL A 96 11.95 -12.65 -1.55
CA VAL A 96 11.67 -11.21 -1.60
C VAL A 96 10.19 -10.94 -1.37
N ALA A 97 9.29 -11.67 -2.05
CA ALA A 97 7.85 -11.55 -1.87
C ALA A 97 7.43 -11.84 -0.42
N LEU A 98 7.98 -12.88 0.19
CA LEU A 98 7.72 -13.23 1.60
C LEU A 98 8.23 -12.14 2.55
N ARG A 99 9.38 -11.53 2.25
CA ARG A 99 9.93 -10.42 3.04
C ARG A 99 9.03 -9.19 2.96
N ILE A 100 8.58 -8.82 1.77
CA ILE A 100 7.66 -7.68 1.56
C ILE A 100 6.33 -7.93 2.27
N ALA A 101 5.74 -9.12 2.12
CA ALA A 101 4.48 -9.48 2.77
C ALA A 101 4.57 -9.41 4.31
N ARG A 102 5.69 -9.83 4.89
CA ARG A 102 5.94 -9.77 6.35
C ARG A 102 6.25 -8.36 6.86
N GLN A 103 6.76 -7.46 6.02
CA GLN A 103 7.03 -6.07 6.41
C GLN A 103 5.74 -5.23 6.39
N GLY A 104 4.86 -5.45 5.41
CA GLY A 104 3.57 -4.76 5.32
C GLY A 104 2.68 -4.99 6.55
N SER A 105 2.62 -6.22 7.08
CA SER A 105 1.80 -6.51 8.26
C SER A 105 2.27 -5.77 9.52
N ARG A 106 3.57 -5.50 9.68
CA ARG A 106 4.11 -4.80 10.86
C ARG A 106 3.81 -3.30 10.83
N LEU A 107 3.88 -2.67 9.66
CA LEU A 107 3.59 -1.23 9.51
C LEU A 107 2.10 -0.94 9.74
N PHE A 108 1.21 -1.71 9.14
CA PHE A 108 -0.24 -1.55 9.36
C PHE A 108 -0.66 -1.89 10.80
N ALA A 109 -0.08 -2.93 11.41
CA ALA A 109 -0.38 -3.27 12.79
C ALA A 109 0.10 -2.19 13.77
N ALA A 110 1.27 -1.58 13.53
CA ALA A 110 1.77 -0.48 14.35
C ALA A 110 0.87 0.76 14.23
N SER A 111 0.49 1.17 13.02
CA SER A 111 -0.41 2.32 12.83
C SER A 111 -1.81 2.10 13.39
N ILE A 112 -2.35 0.87 13.30
CA ILE A 112 -3.64 0.52 13.94
C ILE A 112 -3.53 0.59 15.47
N ALA A 113 -2.40 0.15 16.04
CA ALA A 113 -2.15 0.25 17.48
C ALA A 113 -2.01 1.72 17.94
N GLU A 114 -1.34 2.56 17.15
CA GLU A 114 -1.25 4.01 17.38
C GLU A 114 -2.63 4.68 17.32
N LEU A 115 -3.47 4.37 16.33
CA LEU A 115 -4.84 4.87 16.24
C LEU A 115 -5.74 4.40 17.39
N ALA A 116 -5.49 3.20 17.92
CA ALA A 116 -6.21 2.70 19.10
C ALA A 116 -5.82 3.48 20.36
N GLN A 117 -4.54 3.85 20.48
CA GLN A 117 -4.02 4.63 21.59
C GLN A 117 -4.51 6.09 21.56
N ASP A 118 -4.54 6.71 20.37
CA ASP A 118 -5.16 8.05 20.19
C ASP A 118 -6.65 8.05 20.56
N ARG A 119 -7.36 6.94 20.30
CA ARG A 119 -8.76 6.78 20.71
C ARG A 119 -8.96 6.68 22.22
N GLU A 120 -8.01 6.11 22.96
CA GLU A 120 -8.08 6.08 24.42
C GLU A 120 -7.82 7.46 25.02
N MET A 121 -6.93 8.26 24.43
CA MET A 121 -6.71 9.66 24.84
C MET A 121 -7.87 10.59 24.50
N LEU A 122 -8.66 10.27 23.47
CA LEU A 122 -9.83 11.03 23.05
C LEU A 122 -11.14 10.61 23.74
N LYS A 123 -11.14 9.58 24.62
CA LYS A 123 -12.27 9.35 25.52
C LYS A 123 -12.29 10.49 26.52
N PRO A 124 -13.27 11.41 26.44
CA PRO A 124 -13.29 12.55 27.33
C PRO A 124 -13.50 12.02 28.75
N GLU A 125 -12.73 12.58 29.68
CA GLU A 125 -12.88 12.47 31.13
C GLU A 125 -14.19 13.16 31.58
N HIS A 126 -15.32 12.82 30.95
CA HIS A 126 -16.62 13.46 31.11
C HIS A 126 -17.51 12.77 32.16
N ASP A 127 -16.90 12.07 33.12
CA ASP A 127 -17.61 11.44 34.24
C ASP A 127 -17.15 11.98 35.62
N ALA A 128 -16.20 12.91 35.69
CA ALA A 128 -15.61 13.36 36.97
C ALA A 128 -16.29 14.58 37.63
N GLU A 129 -17.14 15.34 36.94
CA GLU A 129 -17.81 16.54 37.51
C GLU A 129 -19.28 16.33 37.93
N ALA A 130 -19.82 15.10 37.83
CA ALA A 130 -21.21 14.81 38.17
C ALA A 130 -21.41 14.07 39.53
N ARG A 131 -20.58 14.36 40.54
CA ARG A 131 -20.85 13.95 41.93
C ARG A 131 -20.58 15.03 42.95
#